data_AF-A0A662Q7L1-F1
#
_entry.id   AF-A0A662Q7L1-F1
#
_cell.length_a   1.000
_cell.length_b   1.000
_cell.length_c   1.000
_cell.angle_alpha   90.00
_cell.angle_beta   90.00
_cell.angle_gamma   90.00
#
_symmetry.space_group_name_H-M   'P 1'
#
loop_
_entity.id
_entity.type
_entity.pdbx_description
1 polymer ?
#
loop_
_entity_poly.entity_id
_entity_poly.type
_entity_poly.pdbx_seq_one_letter_code
_entity_poly.pdbx_strand_id
1 'polypeptide(L)'
;MYHTNCSGGHELTSLIVEAENAVRAGRVKLYIFKPSGRKRWIVVGRRGEYLILPNAGYCSCHDFFFRVISGEKPACYHLLAVKLAKERNAYQQIIENDENYSNLMNKWLGRKEET
;
A
#
# COMPACT_ATOMS: atom_id res chain seq x y z
N MET A 1 31.64 -17.31 -10.15
CA MET A 1 31.26 -17.55 -8.74
C MET A 1 30.09 -16.64 -8.43
N TYR A 2 28.87 -17.17 -8.39
CA TYR A 2 27.71 -16.42 -7.93
C TYR A 2 27.75 -16.41 -6.39
N HIS A 3 28.12 -15.27 -5.82
CA HIS A 3 27.94 -15.05 -4.38
C HIS A 3 26.44 -14.90 -4.13
N THR A 4 25.79 -15.96 -3.67
CA THR A 4 24.51 -15.87 -2.99
C THR A 4 24.74 -15.16 -1.65
N ASN A 5 24.53 -13.84 -1.66
CA ASN A 5 24.55 -13.04 -0.43
C ASN A 5 23.40 -13.50 0.50
N CYS A 6 23.75 -14.09 1.64
CA CYS A 6 22.85 -14.43 2.73
C CYS A 6 22.38 -13.19 3.52
N SER A 7 21.92 -12.13 2.83
CA SER A 7 21.39 -10.90 3.45
C SER A 7 19.85 -10.87 3.57
N GLY A 8 19.15 -11.80 2.92
CA GLY A 8 17.67 -11.77 2.80
C GLY A 8 16.89 -11.95 4.10
N GLY A 9 17.47 -12.57 5.14
CA GLY A 9 16.77 -12.84 6.40
C GLY A 9 16.47 -11.59 7.22
N HIS A 10 17.42 -10.65 7.32
CA HIS A 10 17.23 -9.43 8.10
C HIS A 10 16.26 -8.45 7.41
N GLU A 11 16.30 -8.38 6.09
CA GLU A 11 15.45 -7.48 5.30
C GLU A 11 13.99 -7.93 5.22
N LEU A 12 13.71 -9.24 5.21
CA LEU A 12 12.33 -9.74 5.30
C LEU A 12 11.71 -9.46 6.68
N THR A 13 12.51 -9.59 7.73
CA THR A 13 12.07 -9.34 9.11
C THR A 13 11.64 -7.88 9.31
N SER A 14 12.36 -6.92 8.73
CA SER A 14 12.01 -5.49 8.83
C SER A 14 10.70 -5.15 8.12
N LEU A 15 10.45 -5.72 6.93
CA LEU A 15 9.20 -5.51 6.19
C LEU A 15 7.97 -5.95 6.97
N ILE A 16 8.05 -7.09 7.65
CA ILE A 16 6.96 -7.62 8.48
C ILE A 16 6.71 -6.69 9.67
N VAL A 17 7.76 -6.25 10.36
CA VAL A 17 7.64 -5.31 11.49
C VAL A 17 6.97 -4.00 11.06
N GLU A 18 7.35 -3.44 9.90
CA GLU A 18 6.73 -2.22 9.39
C GLU A 18 5.25 -2.43 9.01
N ALA A 19 4.92 -3.56 8.40
CA ALA A 19 3.55 -3.93 8.08
C ALA A 19 2.68 -4.08 9.33
N GLU A 20 3.16 -4.81 10.35
CA GLU A 20 2.50 -4.97 11.65
C GLU A 20 2.26 -3.62 12.32
N ASN A 21 3.27 -2.74 12.33
CA ASN A 21 3.15 -1.39 12.87
C ASN A 21 2.12 -0.54 12.11
N ALA A 22 1.96 -0.75 10.80
CA ALA A 22 0.92 -0.06 10.03
C ALA A 22 -0.48 -0.55 10.39
N VAL A 23 -0.66 -1.87 10.53
CA VAL A 23 -1.94 -2.46 10.94
C VAL A 23 -2.32 -2.02 12.36
N ARG A 24 -1.41 -2.18 13.33
CA ARG A 24 -1.65 -1.83 14.74
C ARG A 24 -1.95 -0.35 14.95
N ALA A 25 -1.32 0.54 14.16
CA ALA A 25 -1.56 1.97 14.22
C ALA A 25 -2.82 2.42 13.45
N GLY A 26 -3.62 1.49 12.90
CA GLY A 26 -4.84 1.83 12.15
C GLY A 26 -4.55 2.54 10.83
N ARG A 27 -3.35 2.37 10.25
CA ARG A 27 -2.92 3.09 9.03
C ARG A 27 -3.37 2.42 7.74
N VAL A 28 -4.05 1.27 7.83
CA VAL A 28 -4.63 0.56 6.67
C VAL A 28 -6.10 0.94 6.54
N LYS A 29 -6.48 1.51 5.39
CA LYS A 29 -7.80 2.06 5.12
C LYS A 29 -8.40 1.40 3.87
N LEU A 30 -9.69 1.07 3.94
CA LEU A 30 -10.52 0.68 2.82
C LEU A 30 -11.54 1.78 2.54
N TYR A 31 -11.33 2.54 1.47
CA TYR A 31 -12.33 3.46 0.96
C TYR A 31 -13.37 2.70 0.16
N ILE A 32 -14.64 2.96 0.45
CA ILE A 32 -15.81 2.43 -0.27
C ILE A 32 -16.60 3.62 -0.80
N PHE A 33 -16.55 3.83 -2.11
CA PHE A 33 -17.23 4.93 -2.75
C PHE A 33 -18.69 4.57 -3.05
N LYS A 34 -19.59 5.55 -2.87
CA LYS A 34 -21.02 5.42 -3.12
C LYS A 34 -21.48 6.46 -4.15
N PRO A 35 -22.44 6.11 -5.03
CA PRO A 35 -23.18 4.84 -5.06
C PRO A 35 -22.46 3.67 -5.76
N SER A 36 -21.36 3.89 -6.49
CA SER A 36 -20.74 2.88 -7.37
C SER A 36 -20.25 1.59 -6.69
N GLY A 37 -19.95 1.65 -5.38
CA GLY A 37 -19.35 0.54 -4.65
C GLY A 37 -17.86 0.33 -4.94
N ARG A 38 -17.19 1.28 -5.62
CA ARG A 38 -15.74 1.19 -5.87
C ARG A 38 -14.98 1.07 -4.55
N LYS A 39 -13.95 0.23 -4.53
CA LYS A 39 -13.11 0.00 -3.35
C LYS A 39 -11.66 0.37 -3.62
N ARG A 40 -11.03 1.14 -2.73
CA ARG A 40 -9.61 1.50 -2.82
C ARG A 40 -8.92 1.26 -1.49
N TRP A 41 -7.80 0.52 -1.53
CA TRP A 41 -6.96 0.29 -0.36
C TRP A 41 -5.90 1.38 -0.29
N ILE A 42 -5.82 2.04 0.87
CA ILE A 42 -4.84 3.08 1.14
C ILE A 42 -4.07 2.70 2.39
N VAL A 43 -2.74 2.83 2.34
CA VAL A 43 -1.91 2.74 3.54
C VAL A 43 -1.24 4.09 3.77
N VAL A 44 -1.44 4.62 4.97
CA VAL A 44 -0.75 5.83 5.44
C VAL A 44 0.67 5.43 5.86
N GLY A 45 1.63 5.65 4.98
CA GLY A 45 3.04 5.42 5.27
C GLY A 45 3.72 6.64 5.89
N ARG A 46 5.04 6.58 6.06
CA ARG A 46 5.81 7.66 6.70
C ARG A 46 5.84 8.97 5.91
N ARG A 47 5.77 8.90 4.58
CA ARG A 47 5.92 10.04 3.66
C ARG A 47 4.64 10.41 2.91
N GLY A 48 3.54 9.72 3.17
CA GLY A 48 2.27 9.99 2.48
C GLY A 48 1.30 8.82 2.49
N GLU A 49 0.22 8.99 1.72
CA GLU A 49 -0.81 7.99 1.48
C GLU A 49 -0.52 7.27 0.18
N TYR A 50 -0.49 5.94 0.24
CA TYR A 50 -0.20 5.12 -0.94
C TYR A 50 -1.44 4.35 -1.35
N LEU A 51 -1.69 4.31 -2.66
CA LEU A 51 -2.71 3.47 -3.26
C LEU A 51 -2.19 2.04 -3.41
N ILE A 52 -3.00 1.07 -3.03
CA ILE A 52 -2.70 -0.36 -3.16
C ILE A 52 -3.81 -1.03 -3.96
N LEU A 53 -3.40 -1.86 -4.91
CA LEU A 53 -4.28 -2.75 -5.66
C LEU A 53 -3.82 -4.19 -5.35
N PRO A 54 -4.32 -4.82 -4.26
CA PRO A 54 -3.76 -6.08 -3.75
C PRO A 54 -3.82 -7.22 -4.77
N ASN A 55 -4.90 -7.29 -5.55
CA ASN A 55 -5.08 -8.33 -6.56
C ASN A 55 -4.12 -8.17 -7.75
N ALA A 56 -3.63 -6.96 -7.98
CA ALA A 56 -2.62 -6.67 -9.01
C ALA A 56 -1.19 -6.65 -8.43
N GLY A 57 -1.02 -6.91 -7.12
CA GLY A 57 0.27 -6.80 -6.44
C GLY A 57 0.89 -5.41 -6.49
N TYR A 58 0.10 -4.35 -6.75
CA TYR A 58 0.61 -3.00 -6.99
C TYR A 58 0.53 -2.09 -5.76
N CYS A 59 1.54 -1.23 -5.60
CA CYS A 59 1.55 -0.12 -4.64
C CYS A 59 2.15 1.15 -5.27
N SER A 60 1.55 2.32 -5.02
CA SER A 60 2.07 3.61 -5.55
C SER A 60 3.31 4.15 -4.84
N CYS A 61 3.89 3.42 -3.88
CA CYS A 61 5.10 3.85 -3.17
C CYS A 61 6.37 3.71 -4.05
N HIS A 62 7.40 4.50 -3.74
CA HIS A 62 8.66 4.49 -4.50
C HIS A 62 9.40 3.14 -4.39
N ASP A 63 9.41 2.51 -3.20
CA ASP A 63 10.03 1.19 -3.01
C ASP A 63 9.44 0.13 -3.94
N PHE A 64 8.13 0.19 -4.22
CA PHE A 64 7.51 -0.71 -5.18
C PHE A 64 8.10 -0.51 -6.57
N PHE A 65 8.13 0.74 -7.05
CA PHE A 65 8.61 1.07 -8.39
C PHE A 65 10.10 0.75 -8.59
N PHE A 66 10.95 1.06 -7.62
CA PHE A 66 12.41 0.94 -7.80
C PHE A 66 13.00 -0.38 -7.31
N ARG A 67 12.44 -0.98 -6.25
CA ARG A 67 13.02 -2.17 -5.59
C ARG A 67 12.21 -3.43 -5.82
N VAL A 68 10.89 -3.34 -5.90
CA VAL A 68 10.05 -4.54 -6.14
C VAL A 68 10.03 -4.90 -7.62
N ILE A 69 9.77 -3.94 -8.51
CA ILE A 69 9.76 -4.19 -9.96
C ILE A 69 11.15 -4.64 -10.47
N SER A 70 12.23 -4.14 -9.90
CA SER A 70 13.60 -4.55 -10.26
C SER A 70 14.01 -5.91 -9.72
N GLY A 71 13.18 -6.53 -8.86
CA GLY A 71 13.48 -7.81 -8.21
C GLY A 71 14.44 -7.73 -7.02
N GLU A 72 14.87 -6.52 -6.63
CA GLU A 72 15.72 -6.31 -5.45
C GLU A 72 15.01 -6.70 -4.15
N LYS A 73 13.69 -6.45 -4.07
CA LYS A 73 12.84 -6.81 -2.94
C LYS A 73 11.63 -7.63 -3.40
N PRO A 74 11.18 -8.61 -2.61
CA PRO A 74 9.99 -9.40 -2.96
C PRO A 74 8.68 -8.60 -2.84
N ALA A 75 8.63 -7.60 -1.95
CA ALA A 75 7.46 -6.74 -1.74
C ALA A 75 7.84 -5.46 -0.98
N CYS A 76 6.97 -4.44 -1.02
CA CYS A 76 7.00 -3.33 -0.07
C CYS A 76 6.12 -3.66 1.14
N TYR A 77 6.41 -3.05 2.30
CA TYR A 77 5.63 -3.33 3.52
C TYR A 77 4.15 -2.93 3.40
N HIS A 78 3.81 -1.98 2.51
CA HIS A 78 2.42 -1.56 2.29
C HIS A 78 1.55 -2.70 1.71
N LEU A 79 2.08 -3.50 0.79
CA LEU A 79 1.39 -4.68 0.25
C LEU A 79 1.17 -5.72 1.35
N LEU A 80 2.20 -5.96 2.17
CA LEU A 80 2.10 -6.87 3.31
C LEU A 80 1.11 -6.35 4.36
N ALA A 81 1.08 -5.05 4.63
CA ALA A 81 0.16 -4.44 5.58
C ALA A 81 -1.30 -4.66 5.15
N VAL A 82 -1.64 -4.47 3.88
CA VAL A 82 -2.99 -4.75 3.38
C VAL A 82 -3.32 -6.24 3.45
N LYS A 83 -2.36 -7.13 3.14
CA LYS A 83 -2.56 -8.58 3.28
C LYS A 83 -2.90 -8.95 4.73
N LEU A 84 -2.06 -8.54 5.68
CA LEU A 84 -2.26 -8.80 7.11
C LEU A 84 -3.57 -8.21 7.64
N ALA A 85 -3.87 -6.96 7.27
CA ALA A 85 -5.10 -6.29 7.67
C ALA A 85 -6.34 -7.02 7.16
N LYS A 86 -6.33 -7.52 5.91
CA LYS A 86 -7.44 -8.30 5.35
C LYS A 86 -7.63 -9.61 6.09
N GLU A 87 -6.54 -10.36 6.32
CA GLU A 87 -6.57 -11.64 7.03
C GLU A 87 -7.11 -11.50 8.47
N ARG A 88 -6.82 -10.38 9.12
CA ARG A 88 -7.22 -10.10 10.51
C ARG A 88 -8.48 -9.25 10.66
N ASN A 89 -9.07 -8.83 9.53
CA ASN A 89 -10.13 -7.82 9.49
C ASN A 89 -9.78 -6.52 10.27
N ALA A 90 -8.50 -6.13 10.24
CA ALA A 90 -7.92 -5.04 11.03
C ALA A 90 -7.57 -3.84 10.14
N TYR A 91 -8.60 -3.14 9.67
CA TYR A 91 -8.48 -1.92 8.85
C TYR A 91 -9.67 -0.99 9.10
N GLN A 92 -9.49 0.29 8.79
CA GLN A 92 -10.57 1.27 8.86
C GLN A 92 -11.37 1.26 7.56
N GLN A 93 -12.69 1.15 7.65
CA GLN A 93 -13.58 1.40 6.51
C GLN A 93 -13.95 2.88 6.46
N ILE A 94 -13.83 3.50 5.29
CA ILE A 94 -14.19 4.90 5.05
C ILE A 94 -15.20 4.90 3.92
N ILE A 95 -16.40 5.43 4.19
CA ILE A 95 -17.44 5.61 3.18
C ILE A 95 -17.26 7.00 2.58
N GLU A 96 -17.23 7.08 1.26
CA GLU A 96 -16.96 8.34 0.54
C GLU A 96 -17.91 8.50 -0.65
N ASN A 97 -18.17 9.73 -1.08
CA ASN A 97 -18.98 9.99 -2.27
C ASN A 97 -18.12 9.79 -3.54
N ASP A 98 -18.69 9.18 -4.58
CA ASP A 98 -18.07 9.08 -5.92
C ASP A 98 -17.65 10.42 -6.50
N GLU A 99 -18.29 11.53 -6.12
CA GLU A 99 -17.87 12.89 -6.48
C GLU A 99 -16.42 13.18 -6.06
N ASN A 100 -15.97 12.63 -4.93
CA ASN A 100 -14.61 12.80 -4.42
C ASN A 100 -13.61 11.81 -5.03
N TYR A 101 -14.07 10.85 -5.85
CA TYR A 101 -13.24 9.76 -6.35
C TYR A 101 -12.07 10.28 -7.20
N SER A 102 -12.34 11.15 -8.17
CA SER A 102 -11.32 11.68 -9.08
C SER A 102 -10.26 12.49 -8.32
N ASN A 103 -10.68 13.33 -7.38
CA ASN A 103 -9.79 14.17 -6.58
C ASN A 103 -8.86 13.31 -5.70
N LEU A 104 -9.42 12.31 -5.01
CA LEU A 104 -8.62 11.39 -4.19
C LEU A 104 -7.67 10.54 -5.04
N MET A 105 -8.11 10.07 -6.20
CA MET A 105 -7.24 9.35 -7.13
C MET A 105 -6.10 10.23 -7.66
N ASN A 106 -6.35 11.51 -7.97
CA ASN A 106 -5.32 12.44 -8.39
C ASN A 106 -4.28 12.66 -7.29
N LYS A 107 -4.75 12.86 -6.05
CA LYS A 107 -3.89 12.95 -4.86
C LYS A 107 -3.00 11.72 -4.70
N TRP A 108 -3.57 10.51 -4.69
CA TRP A 108 -2.81 9.27 -4.42
C TRP A 108 -1.87 8.86 -5.55
N LEU A 109 -2.13 9.31 -6.77
CA LEU A 109 -1.27 9.08 -7.93
C LEU A 109 -0.30 10.24 -8.17
N GLY A 110 -0.35 11.31 -7.38
CA GLY A 110 0.50 12.49 -7.54
C GLY A 110 0.25 13.23 -8.86
N ARG A 111 -0.95 13.12 -9.45
CA ARG A 111 -1.32 13.86 -10.65
C ARG A 111 -1.65 15.30 -10.23
N LYS A 112 -0.96 16.29 -10.82
CA LYS A 112 -1.34 17.70 -10.69
C LYS A 112 -2.62 17.93 -11.49
N GLU A 113 -3.54 18.72 -10.95
CA GLU A 113 -4.64 19.26 -11.74
C GLU A 113 -4.03 20.23 -12.77
N GLU A 114 -4.32 20.03 -14.06
CA GLU A 114 -4.03 21.02 -15.09
C GLU A 114 -4.97 22.20 -14.85
N THR A 115 -4.43 23.27 -14.27
CA THR A 115 -5.06 24.59 -14.17
C THR A 115 -4.99 25.34 -15.49
#